data_AF-A0A6G6WK10-F1
#
_entry.id   AF-A0A6G6WK10-F1
#
_cell.length_a   1.000
_cell.length_b   1.000
_cell.length_c   1.000
_cell.angle_alpha   90.00
_cell.angle_beta   90.00
_cell.angle_gamma   90.00
#
_symmetry.space_group_name_H-M   'P 1'
#
loop_
_entity.id
_entity.type
_entity.pdbx_description
1 polymer ?
#
loop_
_entity_poly.entity_id
_entity_poly.type
_entity_poly.pdbx_seq_one_letter_code
_entity_poly.pdbx_strand_id
1 'polypeptide(L)'
;MPRPRALLRAAVLALVASVVVASPTPAGADPTTAPAPGAMPAQAAQQLATNPVTPGDYTGLGFDQCLAPEQSKMDAWLASSPFRAVGIYISGLSRGCRSQPNLTPTWVATQLANGWRLLPITLGPQANCSPHFPRYGNDPVISGKLNAQGQYAQAARQGADEASTAVAAAQALGIVPGSTLWYDLEGYDATNTACRESSLWFLSAWTQQLHALGYVSGVYSSAGSGIKALDDARVGRPGTFTMPDQIWIARWDNQANTETSYVRSDGWVPGRRVKQFQGGHDETWGGVKINIDRNYLDLHSGTAPPPPATPVSHCGGKPVDLPNYPRLKAPTRGKKPNAAQVSVLKCFLKESGTFKGKVRGAWSPRLTKAVFTWQQRVGLKRTAMFSRTAWMTLLAAGPTPVLNLGSSGEDVRRVQRALNAASPKTGLTVSGSYDAATQAAVAAYQAKNGIGEAGVVGAGTWAALQSGNR
;
A
#
# COMPACT_ATOMS: atom_id res chain seq x y z
N MET A 1 -8.22 -89.40 -2.19
CA MET A 1 -8.74 -88.84 -3.46
C MET A 1 -8.31 -87.38 -3.56
N PRO A 2 -7.96 -86.88 -4.78
CA PRO A 2 -6.87 -85.92 -5.00
C PRO A 2 -7.31 -84.52 -5.48
N ARG A 3 -6.35 -83.58 -5.53
CA ARG A 3 -6.40 -82.23 -6.15
C ARG A 3 -6.97 -82.25 -7.58
N PRO A 4 -7.55 -81.13 -8.06
CA PRO A 4 -6.90 -80.33 -9.13
C PRO A 4 -7.27 -78.81 -9.06
N ARG A 5 -6.76 -77.84 -9.85
CA ARG A 5 -5.60 -77.62 -10.74
C ARG A 5 -5.59 -76.11 -11.05
N ALA A 6 -4.40 -75.55 -11.21
CA ALA A 6 -4.17 -74.25 -11.84
C ALA A 6 -4.50 -74.29 -13.34
N LEU A 7 -4.94 -73.16 -13.91
CA LEU A 7 -4.98 -72.93 -15.35
C LEU A 7 -4.01 -71.80 -15.71
N LEU A 8 -2.90 -72.20 -16.33
CA LEU A 8 -2.04 -71.35 -17.13
C LEU A 8 -2.80 -70.92 -18.39
N ARG A 9 -2.63 -69.66 -18.82
CA ARG A 9 -2.78 -69.30 -20.24
C ARG A 9 -1.43 -68.89 -20.79
N ALA A 10 -1.02 -69.63 -21.82
CA ALA A 10 0.21 -69.51 -22.55
C ALA A 10 0.23 -68.26 -23.44
N ALA A 11 1.39 -67.61 -23.48
CA ALA A 11 1.74 -66.59 -24.46
C ALA A 11 2.19 -67.26 -25.76
N VAL A 12 1.79 -66.70 -26.90
CA VAL A 12 2.34 -67.04 -28.22
C VAL A 12 3.37 -65.98 -28.60
N LEU A 13 4.59 -66.46 -28.83
CA LEU A 13 5.73 -65.75 -29.40
C LEU A 13 5.46 -65.38 -30.88
N ALA A 14 5.80 -64.15 -31.26
CA ALA A 14 6.29 -63.85 -32.59
C ALA A 14 7.64 -63.13 -32.44
N LEU A 15 8.69 -63.82 -32.92
CA LEU A 15 10.09 -63.43 -32.84
C LEU A 15 10.45 -62.63 -34.11
N VAL A 16 10.99 -61.43 -33.96
CA VAL A 16 11.86 -60.81 -34.98
C VAL A 16 13.10 -60.28 -34.26
N ALA A 17 14.23 -60.89 -34.58
CA ALA A 17 15.59 -60.51 -34.20
C ALA A 17 16.12 -59.48 -35.25
N SER A 18 17.08 -58.58 -35.07
CA SER A 18 18.05 -58.16 -34.04
C SER A 18 18.33 -56.66 -34.34
N VAL A 19 18.93 -55.82 -33.48
CA VAL A 19 20.38 -55.71 -33.24
C VAL A 19 20.59 -54.87 -31.97
N VAL A 20 21.51 -55.34 -31.15
CA VAL A 20 21.93 -54.80 -29.85
C VAL A 20 22.91 -53.64 -30.05
N VAL A 21 22.66 -52.52 -29.37
CA VAL A 21 23.72 -51.58 -28.97
C VAL A 21 23.63 -51.45 -27.45
N ALA A 22 24.68 -51.91 -26.78
CA ALA A 22 24.79 -51.94 -25.33
C ALA A 22 24.91 -50.52 -24.76
N SER A 23 24.26 -50.26 -23.63
CA SER A 23 24.63 -49.18 -22.72
C SER A 23 24.61 -49.72 -21.30
N PRO A 24 25.65 -49.44 -20.49
CA PRO A 24 25.84 -50.06 -19.19
C PRO A 24 24.84 -49.49 -18.18
N THR A 25 24.29 -50.38 -17.36
CA THR A 25 23.60 -50.04 -16.12
C THR A 25 24.61 -49.52 -15.08
N PRO A 26 24.35 -48.40 -14.40
CA PRO A 26 24.99 -48.15 -13.11
C PRO A 26 24.18 -48.84 -12.02
N ALA A 27 24.91 -49.67 -11.27
CA ALA A 27 24.50 -50.30 -10.04
C ALA A 27 24.25 -49.27 -8.91
N GLY A 28 23.41 -49.66 -7.95
CA GLY A 28 23.46 -49.21 -6.56
C GLY A 28 23.14 -47.74 -6.30
N ALA A 29 21.89 -47.43 -5.96
CA ALA A 29 21.55 -46.18 -5.30
C ALA A 29 21.79 -46.32 -3.79
N ASP A 30 22.89 -45.73 -3.30
CA ASP A 30 23.04 -45.34 -1.89
C ASP A 30 22.16 -44.11 -1.59
N PRO A 31 21.40 -44.09 -0.48
CA PRO A 31 20.54 -42.95 -0.16
C PRO A 31 21.27 -41.96 0.75
N THR A 32 22.35 -41.33 0.29
CA THR A 32 22.96 -40.19 1.03
C THR A 32 23.69 -39.21 0.10
N THR A 33 22.94 -38.32 -0.54
CA THR A 33 23.34 -36.92 -0.81
C THR A 33 22.22 -36.23 -1.58
N ALA A 34 21.44 -35.37 -0.91
CA ALA A 34 20.68 -34.35 -1.61
C ALA A 34 21.68 -33.35 -2.23
N PRO A 35 21.48 -32.86 -3.47
CA PRO A 35 22.35 -31.85 -4.03
C PRO A 35 22.21 -30.55 -3.22
N ALA A 36 23.34 -29.96 -2.83
CA ALA A 36 23.37 -28.63 -2.25
C ALA A 36 22.74 -27.61 -3.23
N PRO A 37 22.01 -26.59 -2.75
CA PRO A 37 21.49 -25.54 -3.62
C PRO A 37 22.66 -24.88 -4.36
N GLY A 38 22.56 -24.83 -5.70
CA GLY A 38 23.60 -24.24 -6.55
C GLY A 38 23.90 -22.80 -6.14
N ALA A 39 25.19 -22.47 -6.01
CA ALA A 39 25.62 -21.12 -5.70
C ALA A 39 25.07 -20.12 -6.74
N MET A 40 24.46 -19.03 -6.28
CA MET A 40 23.92 -18.01 -7.16
C MET A 40 25.03 -17.33 -7.98
N PRO A 41 24.77 -16.95 -9.25
CA PRO A 41 25.73 -16.18 -10.05
C PRO A 41 26.15 -14.88 -9.35
N ALA A 42 27.43 -14.51 -9.43
CA ALA A 42 27.99 -13.35 -8.73
C ALA A 42 27.26 -12.02 -9.02
N GLN A 43 26.74 -11.84 -10.24
CA GLN A 43 25.94 -10.66 -10.61
C GLN A 43 24.58 -10.61 -9.90
N ALA A 44 23.91 -11.75 -9.72
CA ALA A 44 22.66 -11.82 -8.95
C ALA A 44 22.92 -11.55 -7.46
N ALA A 45 24.02 -12.07 -6.91
CA ALA A 45 24.44 -11.77 -5.55
C ALA A 45 24.78 -10.27 -5.36
N GLN A 46 25.40 -9.63 -6.36
CA GLN A 46 25.74 -8.21 -6.32
C GLN A 46 24.51 -7.31 -6.45
N GLN A 47 23.49 -7.70 -7.22
CA GLN A 47 22.20 -6.99 -7.29
C GLN A 47 21.44 -7.04 -5.96
N LEU A 48 21.40 -8.20 -5.29
CA LEU A 48 20.78 -8.36 -3.96
C LEU A 48 21.46 -7.50 -2.89
N ALA A 49 22.77 -7.26 -3.00
CA ALA A 49 23.52 -6.39 -2.10
C ALA A 49 23.19 -4.90 -2.23
N THR A 50 22.48 -4.49 -3.29
CA THR A 50 22.10 -3.08 -3.56
C THR A 50 20.62 -2.77 -3.30
N ASN A 51 19.85 -3.76 -2.84
CA ASN A 51 18.43 -3.56 -2.55
C ASN A 51 18.23 -2.46 -1.49
N PRO A 52 17.30 -1.52 -1.70
CA PRO A 52 17.01 -0.49 -0.71
C PRO A 52 16.32 -1.08 0.52
N VAL A 53 16.45 -0.38 1.64
CA VAL A 53 15.64 -0.61 2.85
C VAL A 53 14.16 -0.53 2.49
N THR A 54 13.36 -1.45 3.04
CA THR A 54 11.92 -1.54 2.77
C THR A 54 11.10 -1.75 4.06
N PRO A 55 9.88 -1.17 4.18
CA PRO A 55 9.30 -0.17 3.27
C PRO A 55 10.00 1.19 3.33
N GLY A 56 10.82 1.45 4.37
CA GLY A 56 11.43 2.75 4.60
C GLY A 56 10.38 3.84 4.81
N ASP A 57 10.72 5.07 4.46
CA ASP A 57 9.78 6.20 4.51
C ASP A 57 8.75 6.08 3.39
N TYR A 58 7.49 5.93 3.78
CA TYR A 58 6.36 5.84 2.87
C TYR A 58 5.04 6.20 3.55
N THR A 59 4.31 7.12 2.93
CA THR A 59 2.92 7.42 3.25
C THR A 59 2.06 7.14 2.02
N GLY A 60 1.06 6.27 2.15
CA GLY A 60 0.20 5.92 1.02
C GLY A 60 -0.45 4.54 1.13
N LEU A 61 -1.09 4.12 0.05
CA LEU A 61 -1.77 2.83 0.00
C LEU A 61 -0.78 1.67 -0.18
N GLY A 62 -1.02 0.63 0.60
CA GLY A 62 -0.45 -0.69 0.41
C GLY A 62 -1.55 -1.73 0.37
N PHE A 63 -1.19 -2.95 0.04
CA PHE A 63 -2.08 -4.09 0.19
C PHE A 63 -1.29 -5.28 0.71
N ASP A 64 -1.96 -6.30 1.19
CA ASP A 64 -1.33 -7.59 1.42
C ASP A 64 -2.23 -8.70 0.89
N GLN A 65 -1.59 -9.81 0.56
CA GLN A 65 -2.28 -11.04 0.19
C GLN A 65 -1.38 -12.21 0.57
N CYS A 66 -1.95 -13.40 0.66
CA CYS A 66 -1.17 -14.54 1.09
C CYS A 66 -0.01 -14.87 0.13
N LEU A 67 -0.30 -15.18 -1.14
CA LEU A 67 0.73 -15.54 -2.11
C LEU A 67 1.35 -14.30 -2.74
N ALA A 68 2.68 -14.25 -2.81
CA ALA A 68 3.36 -13.24 -3.59
C ALA A 68 2.80 -13.26 -5.05
N PRO A 69 2.28 -12.14 -5.57
CA PRO A 69 1.70 -12.12 -6.91
C PRO A 69 2.74 -12.37 -8.00
N GLU A 70 2.29 -12.95 -9.11
CA GLU A 70 3.11 -13.10 -10.32
C GLU A 70 3.63 -11.75 -10.82
N GLN A 71 4.80 -11.74 -11.48
CA GLN A 71 5.42 -10.50 -11.97
C GLN A 71 4.49 -9.68 -12.88
N SER A 72 3.80 -10.35 -13.81
CA SER A 72 2.85 -9.70 -14.73
C SER A 72 1.72 -8.96 -14.00
N LYS A 73 1.27 -9.50 -12.85
CA LYS A 73 0.25 -8.85 -12.01
C LYS A 73 0.81 -7.62 -11.32
N MET A 74 2.03 -7.72 -10.79
CA MET A 74 2.73 -6.59 -10.19
C MET A 74 2.98 -5.46 -11.18
N ASP A 75 3.39 -5.77 -12.41
CA ASP A 75 3.60 -4.77 -13.46
C ASP A 75 2.29 -4.05 -13.84
N ALA A 76 1.21 -4.82 -14.07
CA ALA A 76 -0.10 -4.26 -14.39
C ALA A 76 -0.65 -3.37 -13.27
N TRP A 77 -0.49 -3.79 -12.02
CA TRP A 77 -0.93 -3.05 -10.84
C TRP A 77 -0.06 -1.84 -10.55
N LEU A 78 1.26 -1.89 -10.78
CA LEU A 78 2.11 -0.72 -10.65
C LEU A 78 1.69 0.38 -11.63
N ALA A 79 1.36 -0.01 -12.87
CA ALA A 79 0.94 0.91 -13.93
C ALA A 79 -0.46 1.50 -13.69
N SER A 80 -1.37 0.72 -13.09
CA SER A 80 -2.81 1.04 -13.13
C SER A 80 -3.45 1.26 -11.76
N SER A 81 -2.87 0.73 -10.69
CA SER A 81 -3.42 0.78 -9.33
C SER A 81 -2.80 1.93 -8.50
N PRO A 82 -3.44 2.35 -7.41
CA PRO A 82 -2.89 3.36 -6.51
C PRO A 82 -1.89 2.80 -5.49
N PHE A 83 -1.70 1.47 -5.44
CA PHE A 83 -0.84 0.86 -4.43
C PHE A 83 0.64 1.02 -4.81
N ARG A 84 1.48 1.36 -3.83
CA ARG A 84 2.95 1.31 -3.97
C ARG A 84 3.61 0.53 -2.84
N ALA A 85 2.82 -0.14 -2.01
CA ALA A 85 3.33 -1.06 -1.01
C ALA A 85 2.60 -2.41 -1.06
N VAL A 86 3.32 -3.50 -0.74
CA VAL A 86 2.77 -4.86 -0.73
C VAL A 86 3.32 -5.68 0.44
N GLY A 87 2.41 -6.30 1.21
CA GLY A 87 2.74 -7.27 2.24
C GLY A 87 3.05 -8.64 1.63
N ILE A 88 4.12 -9.27 2.10
CA ILE A 88 4.59 -10.58 1.63
C ILE A 88 4.93 -11.48 2.82
N TYR A 89 4.36 -12.69 2.86
CA TYR A 89 4.63 -13.64 3.94
C TYR A 89 5.94 -14.40 3.67
N ILE A 90 6.99 -14.06 4.42
CA ILE A 90 8.35 -14.58 4.21
C ILE A 90 8.69 -15.76 5.15
N SER A 91 8.14 -15.78 6.36
CA SER A 91 8.48 -16.74 7.43
C SER A 91 7.27 -17.13 8.29
N GLY A 92 7.48 -18.06 9.22
CA GLY A 92 6.48 -18.52 10.18
C GLY A 92 5.71 -19.79 9.74
N LEU A 93 5.53 -20.73 10.67
CA LEU A 93 4.91 -22.03 10.41
C LEU A 93 3.38 -21.99 10.32
N SER A 94 2.76 -20.94 10.87
CA SER A 94 1.31 -20.78 10.96
C SER A 94 0.70 -20.11 9.73
N ARG A 95 1.53 -19.64 8.78
CA ARG A 95 1.07 -18.98 7.54
C ARG A 95 0.23 -19.94 6.69
N GLY A 96 -0.85 -19.42 6.09
CA GLY A 96 -1.70 -20.23 5.21
C GLY A 96 -1.04 -20.57 3.87
N CYS A 97 -0.30 -19.62 3.31
CA CYS A 97 0.52 -19.76 2.11
C CYS A 97 1.87 -20.37 2.47
N ARG A 98 1.85 -21.66 2.84
CA ARG A 98 3.08 -22.39 3.22
C ARG A 98 4.08 -22.51 2.07
N SER A 99 3.57 -22.56 0.82
CA SER A 99 4.36 -22.48 -0.41
C SER A 99 4.24 -21.08 -1.01
N GLN A 100 5.37 -20.48 -1.38
CA GLN A 100 5.47 -19.15 -1.98
C GLN A 100 6.22 -19.24 -3.32
N PRO A 101 5.59 -19.79 -4.39
CA PRO A 101 6.30 -20.12 -5.63
C PRO A 101 6.87 -18.89 -6.37
N ASN A 102 6.29 -17.72 -6.16
CA ASN A 102 6.72 -16.47 -6.81
C ASN A 102 7.72 -15.68 -5.96
N LEU A 103 7.79 -15.93 -4.65
CA LEU A 103 8.62 -15.17 -3.74
C LEU A 103 10.07 -15.65 -3.81
N THR A 104 10.84 -15.01 -4.67
CA THR A 104 12.24 -15.32 -4.92
C THR A 104 13.11 -14.08 -4.72
N PRO A 105 14.44 -14.24 -4.56
CA PRO A 105 15.34 -13.08 -4.47
C PRO A 105 15.23 -12.17 -5.71
N THR A 106 15.07 -12.75 -6.90
CA THR A 106 14.86 -12.00 -8.15
C THR A 106 13.56 -11.21 -8.13
N TRP A 107 12.46 -11.80 -7.63
CA TRP A 107 11.18 -11.11 -7.52
C TRP A 107 11.29 -9.92 -6.57
N VAL A 108 11.91 -10.11 -5.39
CA VAL A 108 12.13 -9.02 -4.41
C VAL A 108 12.95 -7.89 -5.01
N ALA A 109 14.10 -8.21 -5.63
CA ALA A 109 14.95 -7.21 -6.27
C ALA A 109 14.20 -6.45 -7.39
N THR A 110 13.37 -7.15 -8.16
CA THR A 110 12.56 -6.55 -9.24
C THR A 110 11.54 -5.58 -8.67
N GLN A 111 10.80 -5.96 -7.62
CA GLN A 111 9.79 -5.07 -7.04
C GLN A 111 10.41 -3.82 -6.41
N LEU A 112 11.51 -3.99 -5.67
CA LEU A 112 12.21 -2.85 -5.07
C LEU A 112 12.78 -1.91 -6.15
N ALA A 113 13.36 -2.45 -7.23
CA ALA A 113 13.85 -1.65 -8.35
C ALA A 113 12.71 -0.90 -9.07
N ASN A 114 11.52 -1.50 -9.16
CA ASN A 114 10.32 -0.89 -9.72
C ASN A 114 9.64 0.12 -8.76
N GLY A 115 10.17 0.32 -7.56
CA GLY A 115 9.69 1.30 -6.59
C GLY A 115 8.57 0.81 -5.68
N TRP A 116 8.28 -0.49 -5.63
CA TRP A 116 7.39 -1.06 -4.62
C TRP A 116 8.03 -1.02 -3.23
N ARG A 117 7.21 -0.80 -2.21
CA ARG A 117 7.57 -0.93 -0.79
C ARG A 117 7.08 -2.28 -0.27
N LEU A 118 7.99 -3.18 0.03
CA LEU A 118 7.65 -4.50 0.58
C LEU A 118 7.46 -4.41 2.11
N LEU A 119 6.43 -5.07 2.63
CA LEU A 119 6.23 -5.34 4.05
C LEU A 119 6.42 -6.85 4.29
N PRO A 120 7.61 -7.30 4.72
CA PRO A 120 7.86 -8.70 5.02
C PRO A 120 7.18 -9.15 6.31
N ILE A 121 6.32 -10.17 6.22
CA ILE A 121 5.46 -10.64 7.30
C ILE A 121 5.89 -12.03 7.76
N THR A 122 5.90 -12.22 9.08
CA THR A 122 6.09 -13.52 9.75
C THR A 122 4.81 -13.90 10.47
N LEU A 123 4.20 -15.04 10.09
CA LEU A 123 3.03 -15.60 10.78
C LEU A 123 3.45 -16.89 11.50
N GLY A 124 3.96 -16.73 12.72
CA GLY A 124 4.52 -17.78 13.57
C GLY A 124 3.57 -18.23 14.70
N PRO A 125 4.10 -18.66 15.86
CA PRO A 125 3.32 -18.97 17.05
C PRO A 125 2.28 -17.91 17.38
N GLN A 126 1.02 -18.34 17.51
CA GLN A 126 -0.08 -17.43 17.83
C GLN A 126 -0.41 -17.46 19.32
N ALA A 127 -1.10 -16.43 19.81
CA ALA A 127 -1.51 -16.36 21.21
C ALA A 127 -2.26 -17.64 21.61
N ASN A 128 -1.90 -18.24 22.75
CA ASN A 128 -2.44 -19.55 23.17
C ASN A 128 -3.93 -19.56 23.52
N CYS A 129 -4.56 -18.39 23.64
CA CYS A 129 -6.00 -18.24 23.80
C CYS A 129 -6.71 -17.87 22.49
N SER A 130 -6.00 -17.83 21.36
CA SER A 130 -6.63 -17.52 20.08
C SER A 130 -7.64 -18.62 19.73
N PRO A 131 -8.89 -18.26 19.38
CA PRO A 131 -9.90 -19.24 18.97
C PRO A 131 -9.64 -19.79 17.56
N HIS A 132 -8.71 -19.19 16.81
CA HIS A 132 -8.42 -19.53 15.42
C HIS A 132 -7.17 -20.40 15.25
N PHE A 133 -6.43 -20.65 16.33
CA PHE A 133 -5.19 -21.41 16.30
C PHE A 133 -5.17 -22.53 17.37
N PRO A 134 -4.61 -23.71 17.03
CA PRO A 134 -3.99 -24.06 15.75
C PRO A 134 -5.02 -24.23 14.62
N ARG A 135 -4.76 -23.58 13.47
CA ARG A 135 -5.64 -23.56 12.30
C ARG A 135 -5.55 -24.88 11.52
N TYR A 136 -4.36 -25.46 11.45
CA TYR A 136 -4.05 -26.70 10.74
C TYR A 136 -3.77 -27.88 11.69
N GLY A 137 -4.18 -27.75 12.96
CA GLY A 137 -4.00 -28.76 14.01
C GLY A 137 -2.57 -28.88 14.57
N ASN A 138 -1.55 -28.38 13.86
CA ASN A 138 -0.15 -28.44 14.26
C ASN A 138 0.55 -27.08 14.31
N ASP A 139 -0.19 -25.98 14.21
CA ASP A 139 0.41 -24.65 14.29
C ASP A 139 0.97 -24.40 15.70
N PRO A 140 2.16 -23.81 15.80
CA PRO A 140 2.72 -23.48 17.09
C PRO A 140 1.88 -22.41 17.81
N VAL A 141 1.92 -22.44 19.14
CA VAL A 141 1.31 -21.42 20.00
C VAL A 141 2.33 -20.86 20.99
N ILE A 142 2.14 -19.60 21.36
CA ILE A 142 2.96 -18.91 22.37
C ILE A 142 2.73 -19.57 23.73
N SER A 143 3.80 -19.92 24.44
CA SER A 143 3.67 -20.56 25.75
C SER A 143 3.10 -19.60 26.80
N GLY A 144 1.87 -19.88 27.27
CA GLY A 144 1.25 -19.15 28.38
C GLY A 144 1.73 -19.57 29.77
N LYS A 145 2.83 -20.32 29.89
CA LYS A 145 3.33 -20.86 31.17
C LYS A 145 4.43 -19.98 31.75
N LEU A 146 4.33 -19.70 33.05
CA LEU A 146 5.38 -19.08 33.85
C LEU A 146 6.47 -20.10 34.18
N ASN A 147 7.73 -19.64 34.25
CA ASN A 147 8.82 -20.41 34.86
C ASN A 147 8.77 -20.30 36.40
N ALA A 148 9.71 -20.95 37.08
CA ALA A 148 9.83 -20.91 38.54
C ALA A 148 10.04 -19.50 39.11
N GLN A 149 10.52 -18.56 38.31
CA GLN A 149 10.74 -17.16 38.66
C GLN A 149 9.52 -16.27 38.36
N GLY A 150 8.38 -16.85 37.94
CA GLY A 150 7.19 -16.07 37.60
C GLY A 150 7.31 -15.27 36.30
N GLN A 151 8.11 -15.75 35.34
CA GLN A 151 8.35 -15.09 34.05
C GLN A 151 7.87 -15.95 32.88
N TYR A 152 7.41 -15.31 31.80
CA TYR A 152 7.08 -15.98 30.54
C TYR A 152 8.33 -16.25 29.68
N ALA A 153 9.36 -16.86 30.28
CA ALA A 153 10.66 -17.05 29.63
C ALA A 153 10.61 -17.89 28.35
N GLN A 154 9.67 -18.86 28.27
CA GLN A 154 9.48 -19.63 27.05
C GLN A 154 8.87 -18.79 25.92
N ALA A 155 7.88 -17.94 26.23
CA ALA A 155 7.29 -17.04 25.24
C ALA A 155 8.34 -16.05 24.70
N ALA A 156 9.18 -15.51 25.58
CA ALA A 156 10.29 -14.65 25.18
C ALA A 156 11.28 -15.38 24.25
N ARG A 157 11.68 -16.62 24.58
CA ARG A 157 12.53 -17.43 23.69
C ARG A 157 11.89 -17.65 22.32
N GLN A 158 10.62 -18.04 22.29
CA GLN A 158 9.88 -18.21 21.02
C GLN A 158 9.89 -16.92 20.18
N GLY A 159 9.75 -15.74 20.81
CA GLY A 159 9.81 -14.46 20.09
C GLY A 159 11.18 -14.17 19.47
N ALA A 160 12.26 -14.42 20.21
CA ALA A 160 13.62 -14.25 19.71
C ALA A 160 13.98 -15.27 18.61
N ASP A 161 13.53 -16.51 18.73
CA ASP A 161 13.75 -17.57 17.74
C ASP A 161 13.03 -17.25 16.42
N GLU A 162 11.79 -16.76 16.49
CA GLU A 162 11.04 -16.31 15.31
C GLU A 162 11.71 -15.11 14.66
N ALA A 163 12.21 -14.13 15.43
CA ALA A 163 12.92 -12.97 14.88
C ALA A 163 14.19 -13.40 14.12
N SER A 164 14.96 -14.32 14.69
CA SER A 164 16.16 -14.86 14.04
C SER A 164 15.82 -15.62 12.75
N THR A 165 14.74 -16.40 12.77
CA THR A 165 14.23 -17.12 11.60
C THR A 165 13.75 -16.16 10.51
N ALA A 166 13.04 -15.11 10.88
CA ALA A 166 12.54 -14.08 9.97
C ALA A 166 13.68 -13.30 9.31
N VAL A 167 14.72 -12.94 10.08
CA VAL A 167 15.91 -12.29 9.53
C VAL A 167 16.64 -13.20 8.54
N ALA A 168 16.82 -14.48 8.87
CA ALA A 168 17.44 -15.43 7.94
C ALA A 168 16.64 -15.56 6.62
N ALA A 169 15.30 -15.63 6.71
CA ALA A 169 14.44 -15.64 5.52
C ALA A 169 14.52 -14.32 4.73
N ALA A 170 14.54 -13.18 5.42
CA ALA A 170 14.68 -11.86 4.81
C ALA A 170 16.01 -11.74 4.06
N GLN A 171 17.12 -12.12 4.68
CA GLN A 171 18.46 -12.11 4.07
C GLN A 171 18.53 -13.04 2.86
N ALA A 172 17.96 -14.25 2.95
CA ALA A 172 17.90 -15.18 1.82
C ALA A 172 17.14 -14.62 0.61
N LEU A 173 16.17 -13.73 0.85
CA LEU A 173 15.42 -13.02 -0.18
C LEU A 173 16.06 -11.69 -0.64
N GLY A 174 17.17 -11.28 -0.02
CA GLY A 174 17.82 -9.99 -0.31
C GLY A 174 17.15 -8.78 0.34
N ILE A 175 16.38 -8.97 1.41
CA ILE A 175 15.84 -7.87 2.22
C ILE A 175 16.91 -7.45 3.24
N VAL A 176 17.46 -6.26 3.05
CA VAL A 176 18.65 -5.77 3.76
C VAL A 176 18.34 -5.29 5.19
N PRO A 177 19.34 -5.29 6.10
CA PRO A 177 19.23 -4.63 7.42
C PRO A 177 18.74 -3.18 7.32
N GLY A 178 18.05 -2.72 8.35
CA GLY A 178 17.31 -1.45 8.37
C GLY A 178 15.87 -1.56 7.84
N SER A 179 15.54 -2.66 7.14
CA SER A 179 14.16 -2.96 6.73
C SER A 179 13.26 -3.29 7.93
N THR A 180 11.97 -3.00 7.81
CA THR A 180 10.98 -3.38 8.84
C THR A 180 10.53 -4.81 8.61
N LEU A 181 10.61 -5.66 9.63
CA LEU A 181 10.00 -7.00 9.63
C LEU A 181 8.77 -7.00 10.55
N TRP A 182 7.66 -7.52 10.05
CA TRP A 182 6.37 -7.49 10.72
C TRP A 182 6.05 -8.85 11.32
N TYR A 183 5.84 -8.90 12.64
CA TYR A 183 5.22 -10.07 13.25
C TYR A 183 3.70 -9.97 13.16
N ASP A 184 3.07 -10.99 12.60
CA ASP A 184 1.61 -11.13 12.54
C ASP A 184 1.12 -11.92 13.76
N LEU A 185 0.58 -11.18 14.74
CA LEU A 185 -0.12 -11.73 15.88
C LEU A 185 -1.61 -11.47 15.75
N GLU A 186 -2.33 -12.49 15.32
CA GLU A 186 -3.77 -12.47 15.06
C GLU A 186 -4.57 -12.14 16.31
N GLY A 187 -5.82 -11.70 16.14
CA GLY A 187 -6.70 -11.32 17.24
C GLY A 187 -6.86 -12.43 18.29
N TYR A 188 -6.79 -12.04 19.57
CA TYR A 188 -6.92 -12.93 20.72
C TYR A 188 -7.66 -12.26 21.88
N ASP A 189 -8.09 -13.06 22.86
CA ASP A 189 -8.69 -12.54 24.09
C ASP A 189 -7.63 -11.91 25.00
N ALA A 190 -7.47 -10.59 24.89
CA ALA A 190 -6.53 -9.83 25.71
C ALA A 190 -6.98 -9.64 27.17
N THR A 191 -8.19 -10.04 27.55
CA THR A 191 -8.65 -10.04 28.95
C THR A 191 -8.05 -11.20 29.74
N ASN A 192 -7.73 -12.31 29.05
CA ASN A 192 -6.97 -13.40 29.61
C ASN A 192 -5.54 -12.95 29.94
N THR A 193 -5.24 -12.83 31.23
CA THR A 193 -3.94 -12.32 31.69
C THR A 193 -2.77 -13.19 31.22
N ALA A 194 -2.88 -14.52 31.30
CA ALA A 194 -1.79 -15.38 30.88
C ALA A 194 -1.49 -15.26 29.39
N CYS A 195 -2.53 -15.14 28.57
CA CYS A 195 -2.42 -14.96 27.13
C CYS A 195 -1.88 -13.58 26.74
N ARG A 196 -2.40 -12.51 27.36
CA ARG A 196 -1.91 -11.15 27.15
C ARG A 196 -0.46 -11.00 27.52
N GLU A 197 -0.07 -11.46 28.71
CA GLU A 197 1.28 -11.26 29.22
C GLU A 197 2.30 -12.11 28.47
N SER A 198 1.99 -13.38 28.15
CA SER A 198 2.88 -14.19 27.32
C SER A 198 3.09 -13.59 25.93
N SER A 199 2.04 -13.04 25.32
CA SER A 199 2.12 -12.36 24.02
C SER A 199 2.98 -11.09 24.09
N LEU A 200 2.88 -10.28 25.15
CA LEU A 200 3.73 -9.11 25.33
C LEU A 200 5.21 -9.48 25.53
N TRP A 201 5.50 -10.53 26.31
CA TRP A 201 6.88 -11.05 26.46
C TRP A 201 7.44 -11.59 25.15
N PHE A 202 6.63 -12.30 24.37
CA PHE A 202 6.99 -12.76 23.03
C PHE A 202 7.35 -11.58 22.12
N LEU A 203 6.46 -10.59 21.99
CA LEU A 203 6.66 -9.43 21.10
C LEU A 203 7.82 -8.52 21.54
N SER A 204 8.06 -8.43 22.85
CA SER A 204 9.23 -7.73 23.40
C SER A 204 10.53 -8.40 22.97
N ALA A 205 10.61 -9.73 23.07
CA ALA A 205 11.80 -10.47 22.68
C ALA A 205 12.01 -10.50 21.16
N TRP A 206 10.92 -10.60 20.38
CA TRP A 206 10.94 -10.39 18.93
C TRP A 206 11.60 -9.06 18.58
N THR A 207 11.15 -7.97 19.22
CA THR A 207 11.68 -6.63 18.97
C THR A 207 13.15 -6.51 19.34
N GLN A 208 13.54 -6.95 20.54
CA GLN A 208 14.92 -6.92 21.00
C GLN A 208 15.86 -7.65 20.05
N GLN A 209 15.44 -8.82 19.57
CA GLN A 209 16.25 -9.63 18.67
C GLN A 209 16.36 -9.01 17.27
N LEU A 210 15.29 -8.43 16.72
CA LEU A 210 15.37 -7.68 15.46
C LEU A 210 16.35 -6.50 15.57
N HIS A 211 16.29 -5.74 16.66
CA HIS A 211 17.23 -4.64 16.91
C HIS A 211 18.68 -5.16 16.97
N ALA A 212 18.93 -6.25 17.69
CA ALA A 212 20.25 -6.87 17.77
C ALA A 212 20.78 -7.34 16.40
N LEU A 213 19.87 -7.71 15.49
CA LEU A 213 20.19 -8.13 14.12
C LEU A 213 20.16 -6.99 13.11
N GLY A 214 19.92 -5.75 13.55
CA GLY A 214 19.95 -4.55 12.70
C GLY A 214 18.69 -4.32 11.85
N TYR A 215 17.53 -4.87 12.23
CA TYR A 215 16.24 -4.66 11.56
C TYR A 215 15.30 -3.82 12.42
N VAL A 216 14.31 -3.19 11.76
CA VAL A 216 13.25 -2.43 12.43
C VAL A 216 12.10 -3.38 12.79
N SER A 217 11.57 -3.25 14.01
CA SER A 217 10.49 -4.10 14.52
C SER A 217 9.11 -3.52 14.19
N GLY A 218 8.33 -4.28 13.42
CA GLY A 218 6.92 -4.05 13.18
C GLY A 218 6.06 -5.12 13.83
N VAL A 219 4.87 -4.75 14.33
CA VAL A 219 3.87 -5.72 14.83
C VAL A 219 2.51 -5.43 14.21
N TYR A 220 1.95 -6.43 13.53
CA TYR A 220 0.56 -6.47 13.12
C TYR A 220 -0.29 -7.15 14.20
N SER A 221 -1.44 -6.55 14.54
CA SER A 221 -2.47 -7.21 15.35
C SER A 221 -3.82 -6.49 15.26
N SER A 222 -4.88 -7.11 15.79
CA SER A 222 -6.20 -6.49 15.91
C SER A 222 -6.17 -5.27 16.84
N ALA A 223 -6.80 -4.18 16.39
CA ALA A 223 -6.86 -2.91 17.11
C ALA A 223 -7.36 -3.08 18.56
N GLY A 224 -8.37 -3.93 18.77
CA GLY A 224 -9.00 -4.16 20.07
C GLY A 224 -8.29 -5.18 20.96
N SER A 225 -7.24 -5.84 20.49
CA SER A 225 -6.53 -6.89 21.22
C SER A 225 -5.04 -6.58 21.35
N GLY A 226 -4.17 -7.14 20.51
CA GLY A 226 -2.71 -7.01 20.63
C GLY A 226 -2.23 -5.57 20.52
N ILE A 227 -2.77 -4.77 19.60
CA ILE A 227 -2.41 -3.35 19.46
C ILE A 227 -2.78 -2.56 20.72
N LYS A 228 -3.99 -2.76 21.23
CA LYS A 228 -4.43 -2.13 22.48
C LYS A 228 -3.56 -2.60 23.67
N ALA A 229 -3.24 -3.88 23.74
CA ALA A 229 -2.40 -4.43 24.80
C ALA A 229 -0.99 -3.83 24.80
N LEU A 230 -0.39 -3.62 23.61
CA LEU A 230 0.87 -2.92 23.45
C LEU A 230 0.78 -1.47 23.93
N ASP A 231 -0.26 -0.72 23.53
CA ASP A 231 -0.44 0.67 23.96
C ASP A 231 -0.68 0.79 25.47
N ASP A 232 -1.50 -0.10 26.05
CA ASP A 232 -1.73 -0.15 27.50
C ASP A 232 -0.46 -0.52 28.27
N ALA A 233 0.36 -1.43 27.76
CA ALA A 233 1.65 -1.77 28.37
C ALA A 233 2.65 -0.61 28.25
N ARG A 234 2.72 0.06 27.09
CA ARG A 234 3.57 1.24 26.87
C ARG A 234 3.32 2.34 27.89
N VAL A 235 2.06 2.61 28.19
CA VAL A 235 1.66 3.71 29.10
C VAL A 235 1.59 3.27 30.55
N GLY A 236 0.97 2.11 30.83
CA GLY A 236 0.76 1.65 32.21
C GLY A 236 1.99 1.00 32.84
N ARG A 237 2.95 0.54 32.04
CA ARG A 237 4.13 -0.23 32.48
C ARG A 237 5.39 0.15 31.68
N PRO A 238 5.78 1.43 31.65
CA PRO A 238 6.91 1.89 30.86
C PRO A 238 8.20 1.17 31.26
N GLY A 239 8.98 0.74 30.26
CA GLY A 239 10.26 0.04 30.46
C GLY A 239 10.15 -1.45 30.81
N THR A 240 8.94 -1.99 31.04
CA THR A 240 8.77 -3.44 31.27
C THR A 240 8.96 -4.26 30.00
N PHE A 241 8.50 -3.75 28.87
CA PHE A 241 8.62 -4.41 27.56
C PHE A 241 9.31 -3.47 26.58
N THR A 242 10.12 -4.03 25.69
CA THR A 242 10.61 -3.31 24.52
C THR A 242 9.48 -3.23 23.51
N MET A 243 9.02 -2.02 23.25
CA MET A 243 7.94 -1.76 22.29
C MET A 243 8.45 -1.90 20.85
N PRO A 244 7.63 -2.41 19.91
CA PRO A 244 7.99 -2.38 18.49
C PRO A 244 8.16 -0.94 18.01
N ASP A 245 8.99 -0.72 16.99
CA ASP A 245 9.22 0.61 16.42
C ASP A 245 7.98 1.11 15.67
N GLN A 246 7.23 0.19 15.05
CA GLN A 246 6.07 0.46 14.22
C GLN A 246 4.93 -0.52 14.53
N ILE A 247 3.69 -0.05 14.41
CA ILE A 247 2.49 -0.88 14.58
C ILE A 247 1.66 -0.94 13.31
N TRP A 248 1.08 -2.10 13.03
CA TRP A 248 0.14 -2.33 11.93
C TRP A 248 -1.21 -2.76 12.50
N ILE A 249 -2.16 -1.85 12.39
CA ILE A 249 -3.43 -1.90 13.10
C ILE A 249 -4.47 -2.56 12.20
N ALA A 250 -4.93 -3.76 12.56
CA ALA A 250 -6.12 -4.35 11.93
C ALA A 250 -7.39 -3.67 12.47
N ARG A 251 -7.96 -2.78 11.66
CA ARG A 251 -9.18 -2.02 11.96
C ARG A 251 -9.96 -1.80 10.67
N TRP A 252 -10.90 -2.70 10.38
CA TRP A 252 -11.68 -2.67 9.14
C TRP A 252 -12.84 -1.67 9.19
N ASP A 253 -12.50 -0.39 9.14
CA ASP A 253 -13.45 0.74 9.15
C ASP A 253 -13.65 1.38 7.76
N ASN A 254 -13.01 0.82 6.72
CA ASN A 254 -12.98 1.35 5.36
C ASN A 254 -12.41 2.77 5.25
N GLN A 255 -11.61 3.23 6.22
CA GLN A 255 -10.97 4.54 6.19
C GLN A 255 -9.47 4.40 5.94
N ALA A 256 -9.00 4.93 4.81
CA ALA A 256 -7.59 4.97 4.43
C ALA A 256 -6.83 6.04 5.24
N ASN A 257 -6.58 5.76 6.52
CA ASN A 257 -5.76 6.54 7.44
C ASN A 257 -5.16 5.59 8.50
N THR A 258 -4.38 6.11 9.45
CA THR A 258 -3.82 5.34 10.58
C THR A 258 -4.48 5.68 11.93
N GLU A 259 -5.64 6.31 11.89
CA GLU A 259 -6.38 6.73 13.06
C GLU A 259 -7.15 5.57 13.69
N THR A 260 -7.21 5.54 15.01
CA THR A 260 -7.95 4.55 15.80
C THR A 260 -8.17 5.07 17.21
N SER A 261 -9.31 4.72 17.83
CA SER A 261 -9.59 5.03 19.23
C SER A 261 -8.95 4.05 20.22
N TYR A 262 -8.36 2.95 19.72
CA TYR A 262 -7.76 1.91 20.56
C TYR A 262 -6.32 2.22 20.99
N VAL A 263 -5.68 3.18 20.33
CA VAL A 263 -4.31 3.64 20.63
C VAL A 263 -4.42 5.10 21.05
N ARG A 264 -3.77 5.47 22.16
CA ARG A 264 -3.72 6.86 22.62
C ARG A 264 -3.11 7.76 21.53
N SER A 265 -3.47 9.05 21.54
CA SER A 265 -3.09 10.01 20.51
C SER A 265 -1.58 10.22 20.38
N ASP A 266 -0.81 9.91 21.42
CA ASP A 266 0.65 10.00 21.50
C ASP A 266 1.41 8.74 21.06
N GLY A 267 0.72 7.60 20.91
CA GLY A 267 1.37 6.32 20.63
C GLY A 267 1.86 6.21 19.19
N TRP A 268 3.12 5.85 18.94
CA TRP A 268 3.65 5.63 17.58
C TRP A 268 3.36 6.76 16.59
N VAL A 269 3.31 8.00 17.09
CA VAL A 269 3.24 9.20 16.25
C VAL A 269 4.51 10.04 16.39
N PRO A 270 4.81 10.87 15.38
CA PRO A 270 4.25 10.81 14.04
C PRO A 270 4.76 9.56 13.28
N GLY A 271 4.02 9.10 12.26
CA GLY A 271 4.41 8.15 11.22
C GLY A 271 5.19 6.90 11.62
N ARG A 272 4.63 6.13 12.54
CA ARG A 272 5.07 4.76 12.86
C ARG A 272 3.88 3.80 12.85
N ARG A 273 2.92 4.06 11.97
CA ARG A 273 1.65 3.33 11.92
C ARG A 273 1.34 2.85 10.51
N VAL A 274 0.83 1.64 10.42
CA VAL A 274 0.11 1.09 9.28
C VAL A 274 -1.29 0.72 9.76
N LYS A 275 -2.30 0.77 8.90
CA LYS A 275 -3.64 0.29 9.21
C LYS A 275 -4.18 -0.57 8.08
N GLN A 276 -4.52 -1.82 8.39
CA GLN A 276 -5.35 -2.64 7.51
C GLN A 276 -6.79 -2.18 7.70
N PHE A 277 -7.32 -1.47 6.71
CA PHE A 277 -8.61 -0.78 6.83
C PHE A 277 -9.77 -1.50 6.12
N GLN A 278 -9.47 -2.52 5.32
CA GLN A 278 -10.44 -3.38 4.67
C GLN A 278 -9.84 -4.78 4.45
N GLY A 279 -10.52 -5.82 4.94
CA GLY A 279 -10.11 -7.21 4.73
C GLY A 279 -10.48 -7.75 3.34
N GLY A 280 -10.28 -9.06 3.17
CA GLY A 280 -10.19 -9.73 1.86
C GLY A 280 -11.30 -9.40 0.88
N HIS A 281 -10.92 -8.86 -0.28
CA HIS A 281 -11.82 -8.58 -1.39
C HIS A 281 -11.07 -8.56 -2.72
N ASP A 282 -11.80 -8.79 -3.81
CA ASP A 282 -11.23 -8.70 -5.15
C ASP A 282 -11.15 -7.24 -5.61
N GLU A 283 -9.99 -6.84 -6.09
CA GLU A 283 -9.80 -5.61 -6.86
C GLU A 283 -9.28 -5.92 -8.25
N THR A 284 -9.61 -5.07 -9.23
CA THR A 284 -9.15 -5.22 -10.61
C THR A 284 -8.53 -3.92 -11.09
N TRP A 285 -7.25 -3.99 -11.45
CA TRP A 285 -6.48 -2.85 -11.97
C TRP A 285 -5.74 -3.28 -13.24
N GLY A 286 -5.80 -2.47 -14.29
CA GLY A 286 -5.18 -2.82 -15.58
C GLY A 286 -5.75 -4.11 -16.19
N GLY A 287 -7.01 -4.46 -15.89
CA GLY A 287 -7.64 -5.72 -16.29
C GLY A 287 -7.20 -6.95 -15.48
N VAL A 288 -6.33 -6.79 -14.48
CA VAL A 288 -5.82 -7.88 -13.65
C VAL A 288 -6.49 -7.87 -12.28
N LYS A 289 -7.08 -9.01 -11.90
CA LYS A 289 -7.74 -9.20 -10.61
C LYS A 289 -6.82 -9.83 -9.56
N ILE A 290 -6.83 -9.28 -8.35
CA ILE A 290 -6.13 -9.83 -7.18
C ILE A 290 -7.07 -9.72 -5.96
N ASN A 291 -7.11 -10.76 -5.13
CA ASN A 291 -7.76 -10.71 -3.82
C ASN A 291 -6.79 -10.12 -2.80
N ILE A 292 -7.17 -9.03 -2.14
CA ILE A 292 -6.27 -8.27 -1.26
C ILE A 292 -6.96 -7.82 0.02
N ASP A 293 -6.14 -7.58 1.03
CA ASP A 293 -6.45 -6.70 2.15
C ASP A 293 -5.86 -5.32 1.87
N ARG A 294 -6.60 -4.23 2.13
CA ARG A 294 -6.12 -2.86 1.92
C ARG A 294 -5.45 -2.30 3.17
N ASN A 295 -4.31 -1.68 2.95
CA ASN A 295 -3.50 -1.03 3.97
C ASN A 295 -3.28 0.44 3.65
N TYR A 296 -3.20 1.25 4.71
CA TYR A 296 -2.69 2.60 4.65
C TYR A 296 -1.46 2.71 5.54
N LEU A 297 -0.34 3.11 4.95
CA LEU A 297 0.93 3.28 5.64
C LEU A 297 1.14 4.77 5.92
N ASP A 298 1.58 5.07 7.12
CA ASP A 298 2.18 6.35 7.51
C ASP A 298 3.46 6.01 8.26
N LEU A 299 4.54 5.85 7.50
CA LEU A 299 5.85 5.44 7.99
C LEU A 299 6.88 6.50 7.61
N HIS A 300 7.53 7.08 8.60
CA HIS A 300 8.62 8.02 8.38
C HIS A 300 9.65 7.93 9.52
N SER A 301 10.93 7.97 9.16
CA SER A 301 12.06 7.68 10.05
C SER A 301 12.42 8.83 11.00
N GLY A 302 11.50 9.77 11.22
CA GLY A 302 11.69 10.85 12.21
C GLY A 302 11.91 12.24 11.62
N THR A 303 11.10 12.66 10.65
CA THR A 303 10.86 14.09 10.36
C THR A 303 9.38 14.31 10.09
N ALA A 304 8.91 15.52 10.43
CA ALA A 304 7.55 16.03 10.24
C ALA A 304 6.90 15.60 8.90
N PRO A 305 5.54 15.58 8.82
CA PRO A 305 4.82 15.30 7.57
C PRO A 305 5.45 16.05 6.39
N PRO A 306 5.47 15.45 5.19
CA PRO A 306 6.09 16.08 4.03
C PRO A 306 5.59 17.53 3.95
N PRO A 307 6.51 18.51 3.86
CA PRO A 307 6.11 19.90 3.79
C PRO A 307 5.10 20.06 2.64
N PRO A 308 4.09 20.93 2.79
CA PRO A 308 3.14 21.17 1.71
C PRO A 308 3.94 21.44 0.43
N ALA A 309 3.60 20.74 -0.65
CA ALA A 309 4.35 20.81 -1.90
C ALA A 309 4.62 22.27 -2.27
N THR A 310 5.89 22.57 -2.59
CA THR A 310 6.39 23.93 -2.82
C THR A 310 5.38 24.71 -3.68
N PRO A 311 4.85 25.84 -3.21
CA PRO A 311 3.83 26.57 -3.94
C PRO A 311 4.33 26.94 -5.33
N VAL A 312 3.60 26.53 -6.37
CA VAL A 312 3.91 26.96 -7.73
C VAL A 312 3.51 28.42 -7.87
N SER A 313 4.46 29.26 -8.26
CA SER A 313 4.19 30.69 -8.49
C SER A 313 3.46 30.87 -9.82
N HIS A 314 2.17 31.20 -9.75
CA HIS A 314 1.38 31.58 -10.91
C HIS A 314 1.44 33.08 -11.18
N CYS A 315 1.67 33.48 -12.44
CA CYS A 315 1.67 34.88 -12.88
C CYS A 315 2.45 35.87 -11.98
N GLY A 316 3.61 35.48 -11.45
CA GLY A 316 4.42 36.29 -10.54
C GLY A 316 3.90 36.30 -9.10
N GLY A 317 3.64 35.12 -8.52
CA GLY A 317 3.24 34.95 -7.12
C GLY A 317 1.78 35.27 -6.81
N LYS A 318 0.89 35.25 -7.80
CA LYS A 318 -0.54 35.52 -7.54
C LYS A 318 -1.20 34.35 -6.80
N PRO A 319 -2.00 34.61 -5.76
CA PRO A 319 -2.83 33.58 -5.14
C PRO A 319 -3.94 33.21 -6.12
N VAL A 320 -3.85 32.01 -6.68
CA VAL A 320 -4.84 31.46 -7.62
C VAL A 320 -5.78 30.45 -6.97
N ASP A 321 -5.42 29.95 -5.79
CA ASP A 321 -6.13 28.93 -5.04
C ASP A 321 -7.33 29.55 -4.30
N LEU A 322 -8.51 29.46 -4.91
CA LEU A 322 -9.77 29.96 -4.32
C LEU A 322 -10.55 28.83 -3.64
N PRO A 323 -11.26 29.12 -2.52
CA PRO A 323 -12.15 28.15 -1.87
C PRO A 323 -13.35 27.78 -2.75
N ASN A 324 -13.69 28.63 -3.73
CA ASN A 324 -14.64 28.31 -4.80
C ASN A 324 -14.33 29.09 -6.08
N TYR A 325 -14.79 28.54 -7.22
CA TYR A 325 -14.68 29.17 -8.54
C TYR A 325 -16.07 29.46 -9.10
N PRO A 326 -16.65 30.64 -8.81
CA PRO A 326 -18.03 30.94 -9.19
C PRO A 326 -18.14 31.35 -10.65
N ARG A 327 -19.38 31.43 -11.12
CA ARG A 327 -19.68 31.96 -12.46
C ARG A 327 -19.28 33.43 -12.53
N LEU A 328 -18.47 33.81 -13.50
CA LEU A 328 -18.12 35.21 -13.76
C LEU A 328 -18.82 35.69 -15.03
N LYS A 329 -19.47 36.85 -14.98
CA LYS A 329 -20.14 37.43 -16.15
C LYS A 329 -19.43 38.71 -16.58
N ALA A 330 -19.44 38.98 -17.89
CA ALA A 330 -19.10 40.29 -18.40
C ALA A 330 -19.96 41.37 -17.71
N PRO A 331 -19.39 42.55 -17.43
CA PRO A 331 -20.06 43.60 -16.67
C PRO A 331 -21.28 44.11 -17.44
N THR A 332 -22.36 44.38 -16.70
CA THR A 332 -23.57 45.04 -17.18
C THR A 332 -23.80 46.32 -16.38
N ARG A 333 -24.78 47.15 -16.80
CA ARG A 333 -25.13 48.38 -16.06
C ARG A 333 -25.45 48.02 -14.60
N GLY A 334 -24.63 48.52 -13.67
CA GLY A 334 -24.78 48.32 -12.22
C GLY A 334 -24.21 47.02 -11.63
N LYS A 335 -23.65 46.09 -12.42
CA LYS A 335 -23.07 44.84 -11.89
C LYS A 335 -21.71 44.51 -12.52
N LYS A 336 -20.68 44.41 -11.68
CA LYS A 336 -19.32 44.03 -12.08
C LYS A 336 -18.91 42.71 -11.39
N PRO A 337 -18.15 41.83 -12.06
CA PRO A 337 -17.61 40.63 -11.43
C PRO A 337 -16.54 40.99 -10.38
N ASN A 338 -16.31 40.09 -9.42
CA ASN A 338 -15.28 40.28 -8.40
C ASN A 338 -13.88 40.40 -9.05
N ALA A 339 -13.16 41.45 -8.69
CA ALA A 339 -11.88 41.78 -9.32
C ALA A 339 -10.78 40.73 -9.07
N ALA A 340 -10.75 40.11 -7.88
CA ALA A 340 -9.78 39.06 -7.55
C ALA A 340 -10.01 37.82 -8.40
N GLN A 341 -11.27 37.39 -8.53
CA GLN A 341 -11.64 36.23 -9.36
C GLN A 341 -11.36 36.46 -10.84
N VAL A 342 -11.57 37.69 -11.34
CA VAL A 342 -11.20 38.07 -12.71
C VAL A 342 -9.68 38.03 -12.92
N SER A 343 -8.90 38.44 -11.91
CA SER A 343 -7.44 38.33 -11.94
C SER A 343 -6.99 36.86 -12.04
N VAL A 344 -7.58 35.96 -11.24
CA VAL A 344 -7.31 34.52 -11.30
C VAL A 344 -7.67 33.94 -12.68
N LEU A 345 -8.84 34.29 -13.22
CA LEU A 345 -9.27 33.84 -14.56
C LEU A 345 -8.25 34.24 -15.63
N LYS A 346 -7.83 35.51 -15.61
CA LYS A 346 -6.82 36.01 -16.55
C LYS A 346 -5.48 35.31 -16.39
N CYS A 347 -5.11 34.91 -15.17
CA CYS A 347 -3.86 34.21 -14.93
C CYS A 347 -3.86 32.84 -15.61
N PHE A 348 -4.85 31.99 -15.31
CA PHE A 348 -4.94 30.67 -15.95
C PHE A 348 -5.15 30.75 -17.46
N LEU A 349 -5.94 31.72 -17.97
CA LEU A 349 -6.06 31.92 -19.41
C LEU A 349 -4.75 32.40 -20.06
N LYS A 350 -3.90 33.11 -19.32
CA LYS A 350 -2.57 33.52 -19.80
C LYS A 350 -1.64 32.31 -19.88
N GLU A 351 -1.63 31.49 -18.84
CA GLU A 351 -0.83 30.26 -18.77
C GLU A 351 -1.29 29.23 -19.83
N SER A 352 -2.58 29.20 -20.18
CA SER A 352 -3.09 28.39 -21.29
C SER A 352 -2.83 28.98 -22.69
N GLY A 353 -2.16 30.13 -22.77
CA GLY A 353 -1.83 30.83 -24.01
C GLY A 353 -3.01 31.55 -24.69
N THR A 354 -4.19 31.61 -24.05
CA THR A 354 -5.40 32.22 -24.64
C THR A 354 -5.56 33.71 -24.33
N PHE A 355 -4.95 34.21 -23.25
CA PHE A 355 -5.01 35.62 -22.86
C PHE A 355 -3.64 36.29 -22.93
N LYS A 356 -3.54 37.34 -23.75
CA LYS A 356 -2.35 38.21 -23.83
C LYS A 356 -2.66 39.56 -23.17
N GLY A 357 -2.10 39.81 -21.98
CA GLY A 357 -2.27 41.07 -21.29
C GLY A 357 -1.89 41.06 -19.80
N LYS A 358 -2.18 42.20 -19.14
CA LYS A 358 -2.02 42.35 -17.69
C LYS A 358 -3.17 41.63 -16.96
N VAL A 359 -2.82 40.87 -15.93
CA VAL A 359 -3.72 40.05 -15.10
C VAL A 359 -4.45 40.87 -14.02
N ARG A 360 -4.74 42.16 -14.25
CA ARG A 360 -5.49 43.01 -13.30
C ARG A 360 -6.99 42.65 -13.30
N GLY A 361 -7.71 42.95 -12.22
CA GLY A 361 -9.10 42.50 -11.99
C GLY A 361 -10.24 43.09 -12.85
N ALA A 362 -9.95 43.85 -13.91
CA ALA A 362 -10.99 44.42 -14.77
C ALA A 362 -11.42 43.47 -15.89
N TRP A 363 -12.72 43.20 -16.04
CA TRP A 363 -13.24 42.48 -17.20
C TRP A 363 -13.18 43.38 -18.44
N SER A 364 -12.39 43.00 -19.44
CA SER A 364 -12.11 43.82 -20.63
C SER A 364 -12.57 43.11 -21.92
N PRO A 365 -12.75 43.83 -23.05
CA PRO A 365 -13.02 43.19 -24.34
C PRO A 365 -11.98 42.12 -24.72
N ARG A 366 -10.70 42.32 -24.36
CA ARG A 366 -9.64 41.32 -24.52
C ARG A 366 -9.89 40.05 -23.70
N LEU A 367 -10.39 40.19 -22.47
CA LEU A 367 -10.77 39.03 -21.66
C LEU A 367 -11.99 38.33 -22.27
N THR A 368 -12.99 39.06 -22.75
CA THR A 368 -14.15 38.47 -23.44
C THR A 368 -13.71 37.62 -24.63
N LYS A 369 -12.76 38.12 -25.45
CA LYS A 369 -12.16 37.35 -26.55
C LYS A 369 -11.48 36.07 -26.06
N ALA A 370 -10.66 36.15 -25.01
CA ALA A 370 -9.99 34.99 -24.44
C ALA A 370 -10.97 33.96 -23.85
N VAL A 371 -12.04 34.41 -23.19
CA VAL A 371 -13.13 33.55 -22.71
C VAL A 371 -13.79 32.79 -23.85
N PHE A 372 -14.13 33.48 -24.95
CA PHE A 372 -14.68 32.82 -26.14
C PHE A 372 -13.71 31.83 -26.76
N THR A 373 -12.42 32.17 -26.85
CA THR A 373 -11.39 31.26 -27.37
C THR A 373 -11.26 30.01 -26.52
N TRP A 374 -11.25 30.14 -25.19
CA TRP A 374 -11.19 28.99 -24.30
C TRP A 374 -12.44 28.10 -24.43
N GLN A 375 -13.63 28.70 -24.37
CA GLN A 375 -14.90 27.97 -24.52
C GLN A 375 -14.93 27.18 -25.82
N GLN A 376 -14.53 27.81 -26.94
CA GLN A 376 -14.44 27.13 -28.22
C GLN A 376 -13.40 25.99 -28.21
N ARG A 377 -12.22 26.20 -27.62
CA ARG A 377 -11.15 25.18 -27.54
C ARG A 377 -11.62 23.91 -26.83
N VAL A 378 -12.43 24.04 -25.79
CA VAL A 378 -12.92 22.91 -24.99
C VAL A 378 -14.35 22.49 -25.35
N GLY A 379 -14.87 22.89 -26.51
CA GLY A 379 -16.19 22.47 -26.99
C GLY A 379 -17.39 23.04 -26.23
N LEU A 380 -17.21 24.08 -25.41
CA LEU A 380 -18.29 24.73 -24.68
C LEU A 380 -18.99 25.82 -25.51
N LYS A 381 -20.28 26.03 -25.25
CA LYS A 381 -21.05 27.13 -25.86
C LYS A 381 -20.39 28.48 -25.55
N ARG A 382 -20.13 29.26 -26.60
CA ARG A 382 -19.56 30.61 -26.49
C ARG A 382 -20.56 31.55 -25.81
N THR A 383 -20.20 32.07 -24.65
CA THR A 383 -21.00 33.02 -23.87
C THR A 383 -20.09 34.04 -23.19
N ALA A 384 -20.58 35.27 -22.98
CA ALA A 384 -19.83 36.30 -22.25
C ALA A 384 -19.84 36.05 -20.72
N MET A 385 -19.72 34.77 -20.35
CA MET A 385 -19.72 34.24 -18.99
C MET A 385 -18.69 33.13 -18.91
N PHE A 386 -17.90 33.10 -17.84
CA PHE A 386 -17.09 31.97 -17.48
C PHE A 386 -17.85 31.11 -16.47
N SER A 387 -18.38 29.97 -16.92
CA SER A 387 -19.19 29.07 -16.11
C SER A 387 -18.32 28.20 -15.19
N ARG A 388 -18.93 27.50 -14.24
CA ARG A 388 -18.24 26.50 -13.41
C ARG A 388 -17.64 25.37 -14.26
N THR A 389 -18.37 24.90 -15.28
CA THR A 389 -17.86 23.94 -16.26
C THR A 389 -16.62 24.50 -16.96
N ALA A 390 -16.62 25.76 -17.40
CA ALA A 390 -15.44 26.38 -18.02
C ALA A 390 -14.26 26.53 -17.05
N TRP A 391 -14.53 26.78 -15.76
CA TRP A 391 -13.50 26.73 -14.72
C TRP A 391 -12.88 25.35 -14.58
N MET A 392 -13.69 24.29 -14.51
CA MET A 392 -13.16 22.93 -14.40
C MET A 392 -12.26 22.57 -15.56
N THR A 393 -12.71 22.83 -16.80
CA THR A 393 -11.90 22.49 -17.97
C THR A 393 -10.57 23.26 -17.97
N LEU A 394 -10.57 24.52 -17.54
CA LEU A 394 -9.36 25.34 -17.44
C LEU A 394 -8.42 24.87 -16.32
N LEU A 395 -8.95 24.54 -15.14
CA LEU A 395 -8.18 24.14 -13.97
C LEU A 395 -7.63 22.72 -14.08
N ALA A 396 -8.31 21.84 -14.82
CA ALA A 396 -7.90 20.46 -15.06
C ALA A 396 -7.06 20.28 -16.33
N ALA A 397 -6.80 21.33 -17.11
CA ALA A 397 -6.02 21.25 -18.35
C ALA A 397 -4.55 20.84 -18.08
N GLY A 398 -3.99 19.99 -18.94
CA GLY A 398 -2.59 19.52 -18.85
C GLY A 398 -2.47 18.00 -18.73
N PRO A 399 -1.32 17.50 -18.23
CA PRO A 399 -1.06 16.07 -18.03
C PRO A 399 -2.10 15.38 -17.13
N THR A 400 -2.21 14.06 -17.26
CA THR A 400 -3.20 13.23 -16.55
C THR A 400 -2.51 12.10 -15.76
N PRO A 401 -1.66 12.41 -14.77
CA PRO A 401 -0.99 11.38 -13.96
C PRO A 401 -1.99 10.67 -13.05
N VAL A 402 -1.68 9.45 -12.62
CA VAL A 402 -2.45 8.81 -11.55
C VAL A 402 -2.14 9.52 -10.24
N LEU A 403 -3.17 10.04 -9.54
CA LEU A 403 -3.03 10.66 -8.23
C LEU A 403 -3.85 9.93 -7.18
N ASN A 404 -3.29 9.79 -5.99
CA ASN A 404 -3.88 9.08 -4.86
C ASN A 404 -3.37 9.65 -3.54
N LEU A 405 -3.85 9.12 -2.42
CA LEU A 405 -3.42 9.49 -1.08
C LEU A 405 -1.89 9.40 -0.93
N GLY A 406 -1.24 10.51 -0.55
CA GLY A 406 0.22 10.66 -0.50
C GLY A 406 0.84 11.32 -1.72
N SER A 407 0.13 11.38 -2.85
CA SER A 407 0.55 12.19 -4.01
C SER A 407 0.68 13.67 -3.62
N SER A 408 1.61 14.40 -4.22
CA SER A 408 1.78 15.82 -3.96
C SER A 408 2.25 16.58 -5.20
N GLY A 409 2.10 17.90 -5.17
CA GLY A 409 2.53 18.79 -6.26
C GLY A 409 1.39 19.47 -7.00
N GLU A 410 1.73 20.06 -8.14
CA GLU A 410 0.82 20.91 -8.91
C GLU A 410 -0.38 20.15 -9.48
N ASP A 411 -0.20 18.88 -9.85
CA ASP A 411 -1.30 18.06 -10.37
C ASP A 411 -2.37 17.80 -9.31
N VAL A 412 -1.97 17.67 -8.03
CA VAL A 412 -2.93 17.60 -6.91
C VAL A 412 -3.66 18.93 -6.74
N ARG A 413 -2.95 20.07 -6.83
CA ARG A 413 -3.58 21.40 -6.78
C ARG A 413 -4.61 21.57 -7.91
N ARG A 414 -4.30 21.10 -9.12
CA ARG A 414 -5.23 21.09 -10.27
C ARG A 414 -6.52 20.34 -9.95
N VAL A 415 -6.44 19.14 -9.37
CA VAL A 415 -7.62 18.37 -8.94
C VAL A 415 -8.42 19.11 -7.87
N GLN A 416 -7.77 19.56 -6.79
CA GLN A 416 -8.43 20.26 -5.69
C GLN A 416 -9.18 21.51 -6.19
N ARG A 417 -8.56 22.31 -7.07
CA ARG A 417 -9.21 23.47 -7.70
C ARG A 417 -10.38 23.07 -8.60
N ALA A 418 -10.23 22.04 -9.43
CA ALA A 418 -11.28 21.57 -10.32
C ALA A 418 -12.50 21.04 -9.53
N LEU A 419 -12.29 20.33 -8.42
CA LEU A 419 -13.37 19.86 -7.54
C LEU A 419 -14.09 21.02 -6.83
N ASN A 420 -13.36 22.05 -6.39
CA ASN A 420 -13.96 23.29 -5.85
C ASN A 420 -14.74 24.09 -6.90
N ALA A 421 -14.38 23.97 -8.18
CA ALA A 421 -15.16 24.52 -9.29
C ALA A 421 -16.43 23.70 -9.56
N ALA A 422 -16.33 22.36 -9.48
CA ALA A 422 -17.43 21.43 -9.72
C ALA A 422 -18.63 21.70 -8.81
N SER A 423 -18.37 21.83 -7.49
CA SER A 423 -19.41 22.07 -6.49
C SER A 423 -18.97 23.11 -5.44
N PRO A 424 -19.84 24.08 -5.06
CA PRO A 424 -19.53 25.00 -3.96
C PRO A 424 -19.41 24.30 -2.61
N LYS A 425 -19.95 23.08 -2.49
CA LYS A 425 -19.98 22.32 -1.24
C LYS A 425 -18.67 21.57 -0.98
N THR A 426 -17.80 21.41 -1.98
CA THR A 426 -16.54 20.65 -1.84
C THR A 426 -15.60 21.31 -0.85
N GLY A 427 -15.35 22.61 -1.00
CA GLY A 427 -14.64 23.44 -0.01
C GLY A 427 -13.24 22.94 0.36
N LEU A 428 -12.53 22.24 -0.52
CA LEU A 428 -11.19 21.71 -0.23
C LEU A 428 -10.18 22.84 -0.06
N THR A 429 -9.28 22.69 0.90
CA THR A 429 -8.02 23.42 0.92
C THR A 429 -7.16 22.98 -0.26
N VAL A 430 -6.65 23.92 -1.04
CA VAL A 430 -5.71 23.61 -2.13
C VAL A 430 -4.31 23.50 -1.53
N SER A 431 -4.03 22.37 -0.88
CA SER A 431 -2.76 22.11 -0.20
C SER A 431 -1.67 21.65 -1.16
N GLY A 432 -2.04 21.11 -2.32
CA GLY A 432 -1.13 20.36 -3.19
C GLY A 432 -0.66 19.04 -2.58
N SER A 433 -1.29 18.60 -1.49
CA SER A 433 -1.10 17.28 -0.89
C SER A 433 -2.40 16.52 -1.02
N TYR A 434 -2.33 15.32 -1.59
CA TYR A 434 -3.50 14.49 -1.77
C TYR A 434 -3.72 13.75 -0.46
N ASP A 435 -4.48 14.40 0.42
CA ASP A 435 -4.83 13.93 1.76
C ASP A 435 -6.18 13.21 1.76
N ALA A 436 -6.61 12.73 2.94
CA ALA A 436 -7.86 11.99 3.09
C ALA A 436 -9.09 12.82 2.67
N ALA A 437 -9.05 14.15 2.91
CA ALA A 437 -10.10 15.06 2.47
C ALA A 437 -10.18 15.14 0.94
N THR A 438 -9.04 15.24 0.27
CA THR A 438 -8.93 15.23 -1.19
C THR A 438 -9.43 13.89 -1.76
N GLN A 439 -9.02 12.76 -1.16
CA GLN A 439 -9.48 11.44 -1.56
C GLN A 439 -11.00 11.29 -1.44
N ALA A 440 -11.59 11.70 -0.31
CA ALA A 440 -13.03 11.64 -0.09
C ALA A 440 -13.80 12.51 -1.10
N ALA A 441 -13.30 13.71 -1.41
CA ALA A 441 -13.91 14.58 -2.39
C ALA A 441 -13.81 14.03 -3.83
N VAL A 442 -12.69 13.38 -4.18
CA VAL A 442 -12.53 12.67 -5.45
C VAL A 442 -13.51 11.49 -5.53
N ALA A 443 -13.60 10.66 -4.50
CA ALA A 443 -14.53 9.54 -4.44
C ALA A 443 -15.99 9.99 -4.57
N ALA A 444 -16.38 11.06 -3.86
CA ALA A 444 -17.72 11.63 -3.98
C ALA A 444 -18.02 12.17 -5.38
N TYR A 445 -17.03 12.80 -6.02
CA TYR A 445 -17.14 13.27 -7.40
C TYR A 445 -17.27 12.10 -8.38
N GLN A 446 -16.48 11.05 -8.22
CA GLN A 446 -16.50 9.84 -9.06
C GLN A 446 -17.85 9.13 -8.96
N ALA A 447 -18.33 8.87 -7.74
CA ALA A 447 -19.62 8.26 -7.48
C ALA A 447 -20.76 9.04 -8.16
N LYS A 448 -20.72 10.37 -8.06
CA LYS A 448 -21.71 11.25 -8.70
C LYS A 448 -21.68 11.17 -10.24
N ASN A 449 -20.51 10.92 -10.82
CA ASN A 449 -20.32 10.89 -12.28
C ASN A 449 -20.24 9.46 -12.85
N GLY A 450 -20.54 8.43 -12.05
CA GLY A 450 -20.51 7.02 -12.49
C GLY A 450 -19.12 6.50 -12.84
N ILE A 451 -18.07 7.04 -12.22
CA ILE A 451 -16.68 6.64 -12.45
C ILE A 451 -16.33 5.57 -11.43
N GLY A 452 -15.91 4.38 -11.89
CA GLY A 452 -15.57 3.23 -11.03
C GLY A 452 -14.20 3.32 -10.34
N GLU A 453 -13.54 4.48 -10.41
CA GLU A 453 -12.28 4.73 -9.71
C GLU A 453 -12.62 5.10 -8.25
N ALA A 454 -12.01 4.46 -7.25
CA ALA A 454 -12.39 4.60 -5.84
C ALA A 454 -11.49 5.61 -5.11
N GLY A 455 -11.74 6.91 -5.27
CA GLY A 455 -10.96 7.97 -4.64
C GLY A 455 -9.55 8.15 -5.23
N VAL A 456 -9.27 7.55 -6.37
CA VAL A 456 -8.01 7.65 -7.12
C VAL A 456 -8.27 8.44 -8.39
N VAL A 457 -7.51 9.49 -8.66
CA VAL A 457 -7.65 10.22 -9.93
C VAL A 457 -6.88 9.48 -11.00
N GLY A 458 -7.58 8.65 -11.77
CA GLY A 458 -7.08 8.01 -12.98
C GLY A 458 -7.55 8.71 -14.25
N ALA A 459 -7.37 8.02 -15.39
CA ALA A 459 -7.72 8.55 -16.70
C ALA A 459 -9.22 8.92 -16.82
N GLY A 460 -10.11 8.13 -16.22
CA GLY A 460 -11.55 8.39 -16.23
C GLY A 460 -11.90 9.67 -15.47
N THR A 461 -11.31 9.86 -14.29
CA THR A 461 -11.50 11.08 -13.49
C THR A 461 -10.96 12.31 -14.19
N TRP A 462 -9.76 12.23 -14.78
CA TRP A 462 -9.21 13.34 -15.56
C TRP A 462 -10.09 13.71 -16.75
N ALA A 463 -10.57 12.74 -17.52
CA ALA A 463 -11.45 12.98 -18.65
C ALA A 463 -12.76 13.68 -18.22
N ALA A 464 -13.34 13.27 -17.08
CA ALA A 464 -14.53 13.90 -16.53
C ALA A 464 -14.27 15.35 -16.06
N LEU A 465 -13.16 15.60 -15.37
CA LEU A 465 -12.76 16.95 -14.95
C LEU A 465 -12.47 17.86 -16.15
N GLN A 466 -11.78 17.35 -17.16
CA GLN A 466 -11.39 18.10 -18.36
C GLN A 466 -12.55 18.37 -19.32
N SER A 467 -13.58 17.52 -19.32
CA SER A 467 -14.86 17.78 -20.01
C SER A 467 -15.81 18.66 -19.19
N GLY A 468 -15.53 18.86 -17.90
CA GLY A 468 -16.31 19.72 -17.02
C GLY A 468 -17.62 19.09 -16.54
N ASN A 469 -17.66 17.76 -16.41
CA ASN A 469 -18.75 16.99 -15.81
C ASN A 469 -18.83 17.30 -14.30
N ARG A 470 -20.02 17.51 -13.73
CA ARG A 470 -20.18 18.12 -12.39
C ARG A 470 -21.09 17.41 -11.44
#